data_AF-O28508-F1
#
_entry.id   AF-O28508-F1
#
_cell.length_a   1.000
_cell.length_b   1.000
_cell.length_c   1.000
_cell.angle_alpha   90.00
_cell.angle_beta   90.00
_cell.angle_gamma   90.00
#
_symmetry.space_group_name_H-M   'P 1'
#
loop_
_entity.id
_entity.type
_entity.pdbx_description
1 polymer ?
#
loop_
_entity_poly.entity_id
_entity_poly.type
_entity_poly.pdbx_seq_one_letter_code
_entity_poly.pdbx_strand_id
1 'polypeptide(L)'
;MVKFKLFALITVCTLFILNPVSALKVGVYDNPPLVFVENGEAKGFFIDILEYIAEEEGWSIEYVHDTFPRLLDKLERGEIDLLVDIAYTEERAEAYKFNDEAVFTNWGVVVGKQNLDSVLKLDGLKVAGVKRDVYTAELKRLVDEFNLNCQIFEIEGDYREVFEKVKAGRADAGVVSRIYASLYASDYGLKESSIIFGPVELRFAGRDDNVLGRIDAHLSAMKSDRNSVYYQSLDRWLGPRVEVIPQWVYYAIASLFAVLLAAIALNAYLSRVVAKRTEEVRKNEAFLRAIFNTIQDGISVLDKDMNVIMVNHAMERWYGNVVGKKCYEAYHNRSEPCEECPTIEAMKSGEMKRGVVPGLKGSEVEWLELFSYPLIENGEVKMVVEFVRDITEKKRMEEELRKALESYEYLWNSTNDILYVHDMRGCFTRVNRRAMELLGYEEGENVTVWDVVPESHHELVREKIREVVETKKPTEPFELPVKAKSGEILWLEVIAHPVIEKGEVVAVHGVARDVTERKKFIDEIGENIRLVSHLVDRIRNPLAAARAFCELREKLGGEAFEKVISNIDRVTELIEDLDRVWANLERLRRGLKRP
;
A
#
# COMPACT_ATOMS: atom_id res chain seq x y z
N MET A 1 45.76 27.82 44.18
CA MET A 1 45.76 28.76 45.33
C MET A 1 46.06 27.97 46.59
N VAL A 2 47.27 28.15 47.11
CA VAL A 2 47.75 27.57 48.38
C VAL A 2 47.12 28.34 49.53
N LYS A 3 46.71 27.64 50.61
CA LYS A 3 46.74 28.20 51.97
C LYS A 3 46.91 27.07 53.00
N PHE A 4 48.03 27.15 53.69
CA PHE A 4 48.45 26.49 54.93
C PHE A 4 47.38 26.51 56.04
N LYS A 5 47.41 25.50 56.93
CA LYS A 5 47.37 25.68 58.40
C LYS A 5 48.01 24.48 59.13
N LEU A 6 48.51 24.77 60.31
CA LEU A 6 49.62 24.16 61.05
C LEU A 6 49.11 23.60 62.40
N PHE A 7 49.89 22.67 63.00
CA PHE A 7 49.90 22.18 64.40
C PHE A 7 48.76 21.26 64.89
N ALA A 8 49.12 20.06 65.39
CA ALA A 8 49.45 19.84 66.81
C ALA A 8 49.85 18.37 67.06
N LEU A 9 51.01 18.19 67.71
CA LEU A 9 51.54 16.95 68.25
C LEU A 9 50.92 16.76 69.65
N ILE A 10 50.20 15.68 69.90
CA ILE A 10 49.82 15.26 71.26
C ILE A 10 50.31 13.84 71.48
N THR A 11 51.35 13.74 72.29
CA THR A 11 51.84 12.52 72.91
C THR A 11 50.83 12.10 73.98
N VAL A 12 50.18 10.94 73.82
CA VAL A 12 49.43 10.29 74.90
C VAL A 12 50.20 9.04 75.28
N CYS A 13 50.90 9.11 76.41
CA CYS A 13 51.35 7.94 77.15
C CYS A 13 50.10 7.20 77.65
N THR A 14 49.83 6.03 77.09
CA THR A 14 48.94 5.04 77.69
C THR A 14 49.79 4.02 78.43
N LEU A 15 49.58 3.93 79.75
CA LEU A 15 50.05 2.82 80.57
C LEU A 15 49.45 1.52 79.98
N PHE A 16 50.29 0.66 79.43
CA PHE A 16 49.94 -0.74 79.24
C PHE A 16 49.90 -1.42 80.61
N ILE A 17 48.69 -1.71 81.08
CA ILE A 17 48.49 -2.74 82.12
C ILE A 17 48.81 -4.06 81.42
N LEU A 18 49.94 -4.67 81.77
CA LEU A 18 50.28 -6.05 81.42
C LEU A 18 49.23 -6.95 82.08
N ASN A 19 48.19 -7.34 81.34
CA ASN A 19 47.39 -8.50 81.71
C ASN A 19 48.33 -9.71 81.67
N PRO A 20 48.35 -10.57 82.71
CA PRO A 20 49.15 -11.78 82.68
C PRO A 20 48.66 -12.65 81.51
N VAL A 21 49.53 -12.86 80.52
CA VAL A 21 49.27 -13.79 79.42
C VAL A 21 49.05 -15.17 80.03
N SER A 22 47.82 -15.65 79.98
CA SER A 22 47.52 -17.02 80.39
C SER A 22 48.03 -17.93 79.28
N ALA A 23 49.10 -18.67 79.56
CA ALA A 23 49.62 -19.68 78.66
C ALA A 23 48.74 -20.93 78.79
N LEU A 24 48.14 -21.38 77.69
CA LEU A 24 47.25 -22.54 77.64
C LEU A 24 47.91 -23.67 76.85
N LYS A 25 48.04 -24.84 77.47
CA LYS A 25 48.46 -26.06 76.77
C LYS A 25 47.24 -26.75 76.17
N VAL A 26 47.18 -26.79 74.84
CA VAL A 26 46.02 -27.28 74.10
C VAL A 26 46.37 -28.59 73.41
N GLY A 27 45.67 -29.67 73.76
CA GLY A 27 45.80 -30.95 73.09
C GLY A 27 45.18 -30.94 71.69
N VAL A 28 45.92 -31.42 70.69
CA VAL A 28 45.46 -31.56 69.29
C VAL A 28 45.81 -32.93 68.74
N TYR A 29 44.91 -33.52 67.95
CA TYR A 29 45.08 -34.82 67.30
C TYR A 29 44.64 -34.75 65.84
N ASP A 30 44.93 -35.77 65.05
CA ASP A 30 44.62 -35.77 63.62
C ASP A 30 43.19 -36.27 63.35
N ASN A 31 42.27 -35.31 63.20
CA ASN A 31 40.90 -35.48 62.73
C ASN A 31 40.51 -34.40 61.69
N PRO A 32 41.17 -34.38 60.51
CA PRO A 32 40.90 -33.37 59.50
C PRO A 32 39.47 -33.49 58.96
N PRO A 33 38.81 -32.35 58.67
CA PRO A 33 39.31 -30.98 58.69
C PRO A 33 39.00 -30.24 60.01
N LEU A 34 38.54 -30.93 61.05
CA LEU A 34 38.14 -30.31 62.32
C LEU A 34 39.34 -29.86 63.14
N VAL A 35 40.32 -30.73 63.28
CA VAL A 35 41.63 -30.45 63.90
C VAL A 35 42.66 -31.40 63.29
N PHE A 36 43.83 -30.90 62.94
CA PHE A 36 44.96 -31.73 62.47
C PHE A 36 46.25 -30.92 62.52
N VAL A 37 47.40 -31.60 62.46
CA VAL A 37 48.69 -30.93 62.37
C VAL A 37 49.26 -31.09 60.96
N GLU A 38 49.57 -29.97 60.31
CA GLU A 38 50.19 -29.95 58.99
C GLU A 38 51.45 -29.08 59.01
N ASN A 39 52.59 -29.65 58.60
CA ASN A 39 53.90 -28.98 58.61
C ASN A 39 54.32 -28.42 60.00
N GLY A 40 53.85 -29.05 61.08
CA GLY A 40 54.17 -28.64 62.46
C GLY A 40 53.24 -27.57 63.05
N GLU A 41 52.25 -27.10 62.29
CA GLU A 41 51.24 -26.15 62.76
C GLU A 41 49.89 -26.84 62.93
N ALA A 42 49.18 -26.54 64.03
CA ALA A 42 47.81 -26.98 64.21
C ALA A 42 46.89 -26.19 63.26
N LYS A 43 45.99 -26.89 62.57
CA LYS A 43 45.02 -26.33 61.64
C LYS A 43 43.67 -27.02 61.77
N GLY A 44 42.64 -26.37 61.28
CA GLY A 44 41.29 -26.92 61.18
C GLY A 44 40.26 -26.00 61.80
N PHE A 45 39.00 -26.40 61.63
CA PHE A 45 37.84 -25.62 62.08
C PHE A 45 37.89 -25.23 63.57
N PHE A 46 38.25 -26.16 64.45
CA PHE A 46 38.37 -25.89 65.89
C PHE A 46 39.56 -24.98 66.22
N ILE A 47 40.63 -25.06 65.41
CA ILE A 47 41.84 -24.26 65.61
C ILE A 47 41.59 -22.82 65.18
N ASP A 48 40.96 -22.58 64.03
CA ASP A 48 40.62 -21.22 63.57
C ASP A 48 39.74 -20.48 64.61
N ILE A 49 38.78 -21.20 65.22
CA ILE A 49 37.93 -20.67 66.28
C ILE A 49 38.74 -20.37 67.54
N LEU A 50 39.60 -21.29 67.97
CA LEU A 50 40.36 -21.13 69.20
C LEU A 50 41.42 -20.04 69.10
N GLU A 51 42.10 -19.92 67.95
CA GLU A 51 43.07 -18.86 67.67
C GLU A 51 42.40 -17.48 67.68
N TYR A 52 41.21 -17.35 67.08
CA TYR A 52 40.45 -16.10 67.16
C TYR A 52 40.12 -15.72 68.60
N ILE A 53 39.66 -16.68 69.40
CA ILE A 53 39.35 -16.45 70.82
C ILE A 53 40.61 -16.09 71.60
N ALA A 54 41.73 -16.76 71.32
CA ALA A 54 43.01 -16.49 71.97
C ALA A 54 43.53 -15.09 71.65
N GLU A 55 43.37 -14.62 70.41
CA GLU A 55 43.74 -13.26 70.01
C GLU A 55 42.88 -12.21 70.74
N GLU A 56 41.56 -12.41 70.81
CA GLU A 56 40.62 -11.50 71.48
C GLU A 56 40.82 -11.47 73.02
N GLU A 57 41.15 -12.60 73.63
CA GLU A 57 41.38 -12.72 75.08
C GLU A 57 42.85 -12.52 75.50
N GLY A 58 43.78 -12.40 74.54
CA GLY A 58 45.22 -12.26 74.78
C GLY A 58 45.89 -13.51 75.37
N TRP A 59 45.39 -14.70 75.03
CA TRP A 59 45.97 -15.98 75.45
C TRP A 59 47.17 -16.36 74.57
N SER A 60 48.13 -17.07 75.16
CA SER A 60 49.21 -17.71 74.39
C SER A 60 48.99 -19.21 74.38
N ILE A 61 48.84 -19.81 73.21
CA ILE A 61 48.56 -21.23 73.07
C ILE A 61 49.84 -22.02 72.76
N GLU A 62 50.06 -23.10 73.50
CA GLU A 62 51.04 -24.14 73.19
C GLU A 62 50.30 -25.41 72.77
N TYR A 63 50.41 -25.79 71.49
CA TYR A 63 49.77 -27.02 70.99
C TYR A 63 50.59 -28.27 71.32
N VAL A 64 49.93 -29.24 71.95
CA VAL A 64 50.50 -30.56 72.27
C VAL A 64 49.85 -31.60 71.37
N HIS A 65 50.61 -32.11 70.40
CA HIS A 65 50.16 -33.17 69.49
C HIS A 65 50.40 -34.56 70.09
N ASP A 66 49.36 -35.40 70.11
CA ASP A 66 49.44 -36.82 70.48
C ASP A 66 48.21 -37.59 69.95
N THR A 67 48.18 -38.91 70.13
CA THR A 67 46.99 -39.74 69.86
C THR A 67 45.83 -39.36 70.80
N PHE A 68 44.59 -39.45 70.30
CA PHE A 68 43.40 -39.08 71.07
C PHE A 68 43.30 -39.76 72.45
N PRO A 69 43.55 -41.08 72.61
CA PRO A 69 43.51 -41.73 73.93
C PRO A 69 44.55 -41.17 74.91
N ARG A 70 45.75 -40.81 74.42
CA ARG A 70 46.81 -40.25 75.26
C ARG A 70 46.54 -38.81 75.66
N LEU A 71 45.89 -38.02 74.78
CA LEU A 71 45.48 -36.66 75.12
C LEU A 71 44.43 -36.64 76.24
N LEU A 72 43.51 -37.60 76.25
CA LEU A 72 42.58 -37.78 77.36
C LEU A 72 43.32 -38.06 78.68
N ASP A 73 44.27 -38.99 78.67
CA ASP A 73 45.08 -39.29 79.86
C ASP A 73 45.86 -38.05 80.35
N LYS A 74 46.39 -37.23 79.42
CA LYS A 74 47.08 -35.97 79.74
C LYS A 74 46.15 -34.93 80.34
N LEU A 75 44.91 -34.82 79.83
CA LEU A 75 43.90 -33.90 80.37
C LEU A 75 43.50 -34.29 81.80
N GLU A 76 43.26 -35.58 82.04
CA GLU A 76 42.94 -36.14 83.35
C GLU A 76 44.05 -35.84 84.38
N ARG A 77 45.32 -36.01 83.97
CA ARG A 77 46.50 -35.71 84.81
C ARG A 77 46.83 -34.23 84.95
N GLY A 78 46.22 -33.37 84.13
CA GLY A 78 46.48 -31.92 84.12
C GLY A 78 47.79 -31.54 83.44
N GLU A 79 48.28 -32.38 82.50
CA GLU A 79 49.44 -32.07 81.66
C GLU A 79 49.07 -31.12 80.50
N ILE A 80 47.78 -31.05 80.14
CA ILE A 80 47.18 -30.08 79.21
C ILE A 80 45.98 -29.39 79.87
N ASP A 81 45.71 -28.15 79.47
CA ASP A 81 44.66 -27.30 80.05
C ASP A 81 43.34 -27.40 79.29
N LEU A 82 43.42 -27.61 77.97
CA LEU A 82 42.29 -27.69 77.05
C LEU A 82 42.51 -28.82 76.03
N LEU A 83 41.44 -29.49 75.63
CA LEU A 83 41.41 -30.44 74.52
C LEU A 83 40.29 -30.04 73.55
N VAL A 84 40.63 -29.94 72.27
CA VAL A 84 39.70 -29.53 71.21
C VAL A 84 38.99 -30.73 70.59
N ASP A 85 37.88 -30.46 69.89
CA ASP A 85 37.14 -31.44 69.10
C ASP A 85 36.80 -32.72 69.86
N ILE A 86 36.17 -32.56 71.04
CA ILE A 86 35.80 -33.68 71.89
C ILE A 86 34.28 -33.83 72.00
N ALA A 87 33.79 -35.04 71.71
CA ALA A 87 32.39 -35.39 71.88
C ALA A 87 31.98 -35.35 73.36
N TYR A 88 30.92 -34.60 73.66
CA TYR A 88 30.27 -34.54 74.96
C TYR A 88 29.50 -35.84 75.25
N THR A 89 29.68 -36.38 76.46
CA THR A 89 28.91 -37.51 77.01
C THR A 89 28.83 -37.33 78.52
N GLU A 90 27.75 -37.81 79.15
CA GLU A 90 27.59 -37.73 80.63
C GLU A 90 28.78 -38.38 81.38
N GLU A 91 29.25 -39.55 80.92
CA GLU A 91 30.40 -40.26 81.50
C GLU A 91 31.69 -39.41 81.52
N ARG A 92 31.92 -38.63 80.46
CA ARG A 92 33.09 -37.75 80.33
C ARG A 92 32.94 -36.48 81.17
N ALA A 93 31.72 -35.98 81.34
CA ALA A 93 31.44 -34.79 82.15
C ALA A 93 31.68 -35.05 83.66
N GLU A 94 31.71 -36.31 84.09
CA GLU A 94 32.15 -36.69 85.45
C GLU A 94 33.67 -36.52 85.64
N ALA A 95 34.46 -36.69 84.57
CA ALA A 95 35.92 -36.67 84.61
C ALA A 95 36.55 -35.30 84.28
N TYR A 96 35.92 -34.53 83.39
CA TYR A 96 36.40 -33.22 82.97
C TYR A 96 35.25 -32.30 82.57
N LYS A 97 35.52 -31.00 82.56
CA LYS A 97 34.52 -29.98 82.27
C LYS A 97 34.49 -29.67 80.79
N PHE A 98 33.32 -29.28 80.31
CA PHE A 98 33.11 -28.87 78.92
C PHE A 98 32.55 -27.46 78.90
N ASN A 99 32.78 -26.77 77.79
CA ASN A 99 32.03 -25.56 77.49
C ASN A 99 30.55 -25.92 77.18
N ASP A 100 29.62 -24.98 77.34
CA ASP A 100 28.18 -25.22 77.20
C ASP A 100 27.71 -25.20 75.73
N GLU A 101 28.25 -24.30 74.90
CA GLU A 101 27.86 -24.10 73.51
C GLU A 101 28.57 -25.10 72.60
N ALA A 102 27.84 -26.01 71.95
CA ALA A 102 28.42 -26.97 71.02
C ALA A 102 29.18 -26.28 69.88
N VAL A 103 30.43 -26.60 69.60
CA VAL A 103 31.16 -25.99 68.47
C VAL A 103 30.61 -26.52 67.15
N PHE A 104 30.37 -27.83 67.07
CA PHE A 104 29.82 -28.49 65.89
C PHE A 104 29.07 -29.77 66.31
N THR A 105 28.09 -30.21 65.52
CA THR A 105 27.39 -31.49 65.76
C THR A 105 27.75 -32.47 64.66
N ASN A 106 28.28 -33.64 65.04
CA ASN A 106 28.73 -34.67 64.11
C ASN A 106 28.25 -36.05 64.56
N TRP A 107 28.25 -37.03 63.68
CA TRP A 107 27.79 -38.38 63.96
C TRP A 107 28.70 -39.44 63.35
N GLY A 108 28.57 -40.65 63.84
CA GLY A 108 29.30 -41.82 63.36
C GLY A 108 28.66 -42.39 62.11
N VAL A 109 29.51 -42.84 61.20
CA VAL A 109 29.14 -43.64 60.04
C VAL A 109 30.08 -44.82 59.90
N VAL A 110 29.61 -45.89 59.28
CA VAL A 110 30.46 -47.01 58.89
C VAL A 110 30.94 -46.80 57.45
N VAL A 111 32.20 -47.10 57.17
CA VAL A 111 32.73 -47.15 55.80
C VAL A 111 33.11 -48.59 55.46
N GLY A 112 32.91 -48.99 54.20
CA GLY A 112 33.30 -50.32 53.73
C GLY A 112 33.63 -50.31 52.25
N LYS A 113 34.21 -51.41 51.73
CA LYS A 113 34.43 -51.57 50.28
C LYS A 113 33.12 -51.73 49.51
N GLN A 114 32.10 -52.22 50.20
CA GLN A 114 30.74 -52.39 49.70
C GLN A 114 29.79 -51.42 50.37
N ASN A 115 28.64 -51.20 49.75
CA ASN A 115 27.62 -50.34 50.34
C ASN A 115 26.94 -51.06 51.52
N LEU A 116 27.11 -50.53 52.73
CA LEU A 116 26.47 -51.00 53.95
C LEU A 116 25.26 -50.10 54.21
N ASP A 117 24.06 -50.54 53.83
CA ASP A 117 22.83 -49.75 53.93
C ASP A 117 22.01 -50.06 55.20
N SER A 118 22.41 -51.07 55.98
CA SER A 118 21.71 -51.51 57.17
C SER A 118 22.67 -52.08 58.21
N VAL A 119 22.38 -51.83 59.49
CA VAL A 119 23.13 -52.35 60.65
C VAL A 119 23.23 -53.88 60.61
N LEU A 120 22.20 -54.57 60.10
CA LEU A 120 22.19 -56.03 59.96
C LEU A 120 23.31 -56.58 59.05
N LYS A 121 23.79 -55.77 58.09
CA LYS A 121 24.89 -56.17 57.20
C LYS A 121 26.26 -56.17 57.89
N LEU A 122 26.32 -55.72 59.14
CA LEU A 122 27.53 -55.80 59.98
C LEU A 122 27.68 -57.16 60.65
N ASP A 123 26.67 -58.04 60.60
CA ASP A 123 26.73 -59.37 61.20
C ASP A 123 27.87 -60.20 60.58
N GLY A 124 28.71 -60.78 61.44
CA GLY A 124 29.88 -61.57 61.03
C GLY A 124 31.08 -60.77 60.49
N LEU A 125 30.98 -59.44 60.37
CA LEU A 125 32.08 -58.60 59.87
C LEU A 125 33.08 -58.23 60.97
N LYS A 126 34.32 -57.94 60.55
CA LYS A 126 35.34 -57.30 61.38
C LYS A 126 35.34 -55.80 61.16
N VAL A 127 35.03 -55.03 62.19
CA VAL A 127 34.96 -53.56 62.12
C VAL A 127 36.11 -52.95 62.91
N ALA A 128 36.91 -52.10 62.26
CA ALA A 128 37.94 -51.32 62.94
C ALA A 128 37.33 -50.02 63.51
N GLY A 129 37.60 -49.74 64.78
CA GLY A 129 37.24 -48.47 65.43
C GLY A 129 38.40 -47.93 66.24
N VAL A 130 38.37 -46.63 66.54
CA VAL A 130 39.41 -45.99 67.37
C VAL A 130 39.10 -46.24 68.85
N LYS A 131 40.13 -46.54 69.65
CA LYS A 131 39.97 -46.78 71.09
C LYS A 131 39.52 -45.50 71.81
N ARG A 132 38.59 -45.61 72.77
CA ARG A 132 37.96 -44.47 73.50
C ARG A 132 37.23 -43.45 72.59
N ASP A 133 37.02 -43.75 71.31
CA ASP A 133 36.19 -42.94 70.42
C ASP A 133 34.69 -43.17 70.70
N VAL A 134 33.90 -42.10 70.67
CA VAL A 134 32.47 -42.17 70.98
C VAL A 134 31.72 -42.93 69.90
N TYR A 135 32.06 -42.76 68.62
CA TYR A 135 31.37 -43.49 67.56
C TYR A 135 31.67 -44.99 67.64
N THR A 136 32.91 -45.36 67.97
CA THR A 136 33.26 -46.76 68.20
C THR A 136 32.47 -47.37 69.37
N ALA A 137 32.29 -46.63 70.47
CA ALA A 137 31.47 -47.05 71.60
C ALA A 137 29.98 -47.17 71.25
N GLU A 138 29.41 -46.20 70.52
CA GLU A 138 28.02 -46.24 70.08
C GLU A 138 27.76 -47.38 69.10
N LEU A 139 28.70 -47.69 68.19
CA LEU A 139 28.55 -48.86 67.32
C LEU A 139 28.53 -50.16 68.13
N LYS A 140 29.36 -50.29 69.17
CA LYS A 140 29.33 -51.46 70.06
C LYS A 140 27.95 -51.63 70.71
N ARG A 141 27.37 -50.54 71.25
CA ARG A 141 26.02 -50.57 71.82
C ARG A 141 24.98 -50.98 70.78
N LEU A 142 25.05 -50.45 69.56
CA LEU A 142 24.14 -50.84 68.49
C LEU A 142 24.31 -52.31 68.08
N VAL A 143 25.53 -52.82 67.99
CA VAL A 143 25.78 -54.23 67.69
C VAL A 143 25.18 -55.13 68.78
N ASP A 144 25.34 -54.75 70.04
CA ASP A 144 24.81 -55.47 71.20
C ASP A 144 23.27 -55.42 71.24
N GLU A 145 22.64 -54.25 71.04
CA GLU A 145 21.18 -54.09 71.00
C GLU A 145 20.50 -54.95 69.93
N PHE A 146 21.16 -55.11 68.78
CA PHE A 146 20.67 -55.93 67.67
C PHE A 146 21.16 -57.39 67.72
N ASN A 147 21.88 -57.81 68.77
CA ASN A 147 22.45 -59.15 68.94
C ASN A 147 23.26 -59.67 67.73
N LEU A 148 24.11 -58.82 67.15
CA LEU A 148 24.90 -59.17 65.97
C LEU A 148 26.26 -59.78 66.36
N ASN A 149 26.73 -60.78 65.60
CA ASN A 149 28.04 -61.41 65.76
C ASN A 149 29.15 -60.59 65.08
N CYS A 150 29.20 -59.29 65.31
CA CYS A 150 30.19 -58.38 64.73
C CYS A 150 31.43 -58.29 65.63
N GLN A 151 32.63 -58.44 65.06
CA GLN A 151 33.89 -58.30 65.78
C GLN A 151 34.44 -56.88 65.65
N ILE A 152 34.17 -56.04 66.63
CA ILE A 152 34.73 -54.69 66.70
C ILE A 152 36.07 -54.75 67.41
N PHE A 153 37.16 -54.38 66.73
CA PHE A 153 38.48 -54.25 67.35
C PHE A 153 38.93 -52.80 67.36
N GLU A 154 39.51 -52.40 68.49
CA GLU A 154 39.94 -51.03 68.73
C GLU A 154 41.41 -50.85 68.37
N ILE A 155 41.72 -49.70 67.76
CA ILE A 155 43.08 -49.30 67.37
C ILE A 155 43.49 -48.06 68.18
N GLU A 156 44.79 -47.89 68.43
CA GLU A 156 45.30 -46.72 69.17
C GLU A 156 45.58 -45.48 68.28
N GLY A 157 45.56 -45.65 66.95
CA GLY A 157 45.75 -44.58 65.98
C GLY A 157 44.48 -43.75 65.74
N ASP A 158 44.34 -43.23 64.51
CA ASP A 158 43.30 -42.29 64.10
C ASP A 158 42.37 -42.89 63.01
N TYR A 159 41.45 -42.06 62.48
CA TYR A 159 40.57 -42.47 61.38
C TYR A 159 41.31 -42.81 60.07
N ARG A 160 42.51 -42.27 59.85
CA ARG A 160 43.33 -42.65 58.70
C ARG A 160 43.78 -44.10 58.80
N GLU A 161 44.25 -44.52 59.97
CA GLU A 161 44.63 -45.91 60.21
C GLU A 161 43.41 -46.85 60.08
N VAL A 162 42.20 -46.41 60.48
CA VAL A 162 40.95 -47.15 60.21
C VAL A 162 40.78 -47.39 58.70
N PHE A 163 40.87 -46.35 57.87
CA PHE A 163 40.73 -46.47 56.41
C PHE A 163 41.82 -47.35 55.79
N GLU A 164 43.06 -47.22 56.26
CA GLU A 164 44.18 -48.06 55.80
C GLU A 164 43.97 -49.54 56.12
N LYS A 165 43.43 -49.88 57.31
CA LYS A 165 43.10 -51.27 57.65
C LYS A 165 41.95 -51.83 56.82
N VAL A 166 40.91 -51.04 56.53
CA VAL A 166 39.80 -51.46 55.65
C VAL A 166 40.31 -51.65 54.22
N LYS A 167 41.09 -50.70 53.69
CA LYS A 167 41.69 -50.79 52.35
C LYS A 167 42.58 -52.03 52.23
N ALA A 168 43.46 -52.26 53.22
CA ALA A 168 44.35 -53.41 53.29
C ALA A 168 43.63 -54.75 53.53
N GLY A 169 42.31 -54.75 53.77
CA GLY A 169 41.52 -55.96 54.02
C GLY A 169 41.77 -56.60 55.39
N ARG A 170 42.36 -55.84 56.33
CA ARG A 170 42.54 -56.26 57.74
C ARG A 170 41.26 -56.05 58.56
N ALA A 171 40.35 -55.21 58.06
CA ALA A 171 38.98 -55.05 58.53
C ALA A 171 38.04 -55.07 57.31
N ASP A 172 36.81 -55.53 57.50
CA ASP A 172 35.77 -55.52 56.47
C ASP A 172 35.10 -54.15 56.35
N ALA A 173 35.04 -53.44 57.47
CA ALA A 173 34.50 -52.09 57.58
C ALA A 173 35.21 -51.29 58.69
N GLY A 174 34.98 -49.98 58.72
CA GLY A 174 35.58 -49.08 59.69
C GLY A 174 34.60 -48.03 60.20
N VAL A 175 34.72 -47.62 61.46
CA VAL A 175 33.93 -46.54 62.05
C VAL A 175 34.72 -45.25 62.01
N VAL A 176 34.10 -44.21 61.46
CA VAL A 176 34.65 -42.84 61.44
C VAL A 176 33.52 -41.82 61.58
N SER A 177 33.89 -40.56 61.78
CA SER A 177 32.93 -39.47 61.72
C SER A 177 32.41 -39.23 60.29
N ARG A 178 31.18 -38.72 60.17
CA ARG A 178 30.53 -38.43 58.88
C ARG A 178 31.35 -37.47 58.01
N ILE A 179 31.87 -36.40 58.60
CA ILE A 179 32.69 -35.42 57.87
C ILE A 179 33.93 -36.10 57.28
N TYR A 180 34.63 -36.92 58.08
CA TYR A 180 35.83 -37.61 57.64
C TYR A 180 35.52 -38.59 56.50
N ALA A 181 34.42 -39.34 56.62
CA ALA A 181 33.92 -40.22 55.55
C ALA A 181 33.62 -39.44 54.27
N SER A 182 32.85 -38.36 54.34
CA SER A 182 32.43 -37.58 53.17
C SER A 182 33.60 -36.98 52.41
N LEU A 183 34.70 -36.64 53.09
CA LEU A 183 35.86 -36.01 52.47
C LEU A 183 36.85 -37.03 51.90
N TYR A 184 37.10 -38.13 52.62
CA TYR A 184 38.22 -39.02 52.32
C TYR A 184 37.82 -40.42 51.86
N ALA A 185 36.57 -40.88 52.07
CA ALA A 185 36.21 -42.28 51.75
C ALA A 185 36.44 -42.60 50.26
N SER A 186 36.09 -41.67 49.36
CA SER A 186 36.28 -41.83 47.91
C SER A 186 37.74 -41.99 47.52
N ASP A 187 38.67 -41.28 48.16
CA ASP A 187 40.12 -41.34 47.87
C ASP A 187 40.71 -42.72 48.23
N TYR A 188 40.11 -43.41 49.20
CA TYR A 188 40.49 -44.76 49.60
C TYR A 188 39.70 -45.84 48.87
N GLY A 189 38.77 -45.48 47.97
CA GLY A 189 37.88 -46.39 47.27
C GLY A 189 36.84 -47.05 48.20
N LEU A 190 36.55 -46.41 49.34
CA LEU A 190 35.56 -46.85 50.31
C LEU A 190 34.23 -46.13 50.07
N LYS A 191 33.14 -46.77 50.49
CA LYS A 191 31.78 -46.23 50.42
C LYS A 191 31.28 -45.97 51.82
N GLU A 192 30.73 -44.79 52.03
CA GLU A 192 30.00 -44.42 53.24
C GLU A 192 28.70 -45.21 53.33
N SER A 193 28.41 -45.76 54.51
CA SER A 193 27.16 -46.45 54.82
C SER A 193 25.99 -45.47 54.92
N SER A 194 24.76 -45.96 54.76
CA SER A 194 23.56 -45.21 55.16
C SER A 194 23.25 -45.31 56.66
N ILE A 195 24.10 -46.01 57.42
CA ILE A 195 23.96 -46.19 58.86
C ILE A 195 24.48 -44.93 59.55
N ILE A 196 23.57 -44.23 60.23
CA ILE A 196 23.85 -43.01 61.00
C ILE A 196 23.60 -43.31 62.47
N PHE A 197 24.56 -43.01 63.33
CA PHE A 197 24.45 -43.27 64.76
C PHE A 197 25.27 -42.31 65.61
N GLY A 198 24.87 -42.18 66.87
CA GLY A 198 25.59 -41.38 67.86
C GLY A 198 25.78 -39.91 67.43
N PRO A 199 24.71 -39.12 67.19
CA PRO A 199 24.88 -37.69 67.04
C PRO A 199 25.41 -37.10 68.36
N VAL A 200 26.58 -36.48 68.28
CA VAL A 200 27.27 -35.90 69.44
C VAL A 200 27.65 -34.46 69.16
N GLU A 201 27.55 -33.65 70.21
CA GLU A 201 28.05 -32.30 70.23
C GLU A 201 29.54 -32.33 70.51
N LEU A 202 30.30 -31.79 69.56
CA LEU A 202 31.74 -31.62 69.68
C LEU A 202 31.99 -30.28 70.37
N ARG A 203 32.73 -30.34 71.47
CA ARG A 203 32.96 -29.26 72.42
C ARG A 203 34.45 -29.13 72.72
N PHE A 204 34.82 -28.09 73.45
CA PHE A 204 36.11 -28.00 74.13
C PHE A 204 35.98 -28.63 75.52
N ALA A 205 36.94 -29.46 75.91
CA ALA A 205 37.06 -29.93 77.29
C ALA A 205 38.25 -29.26 77.97
N GLY A 206 38.07 -28.84 79.21
CA GLY A 206 39.11 -28.17 79.98
C GLY A 206 38.91 -28.33 81.48
N ARG A 207 39.82 -27.72 82.25
CA ARG A 207 39.80 -27.76 83.72
C ARG A 207 39.33 -26.45 84.36
N ASP A 208 39.45 -25.34 83.65
CA ASP A 208 39.14 -24.00 84.14
C ASP A 208 37.78 -23.50 83.59
N ASP A 209 36.83 -23.25 84.50
CA ASP A 209 35.50 -22.71 84.17
C ASP A 209 35.58 -21.33 83.53
N ASN A 210 36.60 -20.54 83.86
CA ASN A 210 36.75 -19.21 83.30
C ASN A 210 37.13 -19.29 81.81
N VAL A 211 38.08 -20.15 81.46
CA VAL A 211 38.48 -20.37 80.05
C VAL A 211 37.31 -20.91 79.24
N LEU A 212 36.59 -21.91 79.75
CA LEU A 212 35.43 -22.49 79.07
C LEU A 212 34.28 -21.49 78.91
N GLY A 213 33.98 -20.70 79.95
CA GLY A 213 32.95 -19.67 79.89
C GLY A 213 33.27 -18.52 78.92
N ARG A 214 34.56 -18.18 78.75
CA ARG A 214 35.01 -17.22 77.72
C ARG A 214 34.83 -17.78 76.32
N ILE A 215 35.18 -19.06 76.12
CA ILE A 215 34.96 -19.76 74.85
C ILE A 215 33.47 -19.74 74.49
N ASP A 216 32.57 -20.02 75.44
CA ASP A 216 31.11 -19.98 75.20
C ASP A 216 30.59 -18.61 74.79
N ALA A 217 31.07 -17.55 75.45
CA ALA A 217 30.66 -16.18 75.13
C ALA A 217 31.02 -15.81 73.68
N HIS A 218 32.25 -16.14 73.25
CA HIS A 218 32.73 -15.89 71.90
C HIS A 218 32.06 -16.80 70.86
N LEU A 219 31.86 -18.08 71.16
CA LEU A 219 31.14 -19.01 70.27
C LEU A 219 29.70 -18.55 70.02
N SER A 220 28.99 -18.16 71.08
CA SER A 220 27.61 -17.66 70.99
C SER A 220 27.55 -16.39 70.14
N ALA A 221 28.49 -15.45 70.34
CA ALA A 221 28.61 -14.24 69.55
C ALA A 221 28.91 -14.54 68.07
N MET A 222 29.89 -15.38 67.77
CA MET A 222 30.26 -15.75 66.41
C MET A 222 29.12 -16.48 65.67
N LYS A 223 28.43 -17.41 66.33
CA LYS A 223 27.30 -18.13 65.73
C LYS A 223 26.11 -17.24 65.40
N SER A 224 25.96 -16.12 66.11
CA SER A 224 24.91 -15.12 65.85
C SER A 224 25.18 -14.23 64.62
N ASP A 225 26.44 -14.12 64.18
CA ASP A 225 26.85 -13.35 63.00
C ASP A 225 27.29 -14.26 61.85
N ARG A 226 26.56 -14.25 60.73
CA ARG A 226 26.89 -15.04 59.54
C ARG A 226 28.20 -14.64 58.86
N ASN A 227 28.75 -13.48 59.17
CA ASN A 227 30.05 -13.03 58.64
C ASN A 227 31.21 -13.30 59.61
N SER A 228 30.96 -13.95 60.75
CA SER A 228 32.00 -14.25 61.74
C SER A 228 33.04 -15.25 61.23
N VAL A 229 34.16 -15.32 61.95
CA VAL A 229 35.22 -16.30 61.71
C VAL A 229 34.67 -17.73 61.72
N TYR A 230 33.67 -18.01 62.56
CA TYR A 230 32.99 -19.31 62.60
C TYR A 230 32.42 -19.72 61.22
N TYR A 231 31.61 -18.88 60.57
CA TYR A 231 31.00 -19.26 59.27
C TYR A 231 32.00 -19.20 58.12
N GLN A 232 32.98 -18.30 58.16
CA GLN A 232 34.05 -18.26 57.17
C GLN A 232 34.93 -19.51 57.23
N SER A 233 35.29 -19.95 58.45
CA SER A 233 36.04 -21.18 58.68
C SER A 233 35.19 -22.41 58.34
N LEU A 234 33.89 -22.40 58.68
CA LEU A 234 32.95 -23.45 58.31
C LEU A 234 32.86 -23.65 56.79
N ASP A 235 32.73 -22.57 56.00
CA ASP A 235 32.68 -22.67 54.53
C ASP A 235 34.04 -23.08 53.94
N ARG A 236 35.15 -22.53 54.48
CA ARG A 236 36.50 -22.89 54.05
C ARG A 236 36.81 -24.38 54.22
N TRP A 237 36.47 -24.95 55.37
CA TRP A 237 36.84 -26.33 55.73
C TRP A 237 35.76 -27.36 55.40
N LEU A 238 34.48 -26.97 55.42
CA LEU A 238 33.32 -27.87 55.30
C LEU A 238 32.35 -27.49 54.17
N GLY A 239 32.62 -26.44 53.39
CA GLY A 239 31.79 -25.98 52.27
C GLY A 239 31.87 -26.85 51.00
N PRO A 240 30.86 -26.77 50.11
CA PRO A 240 30.81 -27.55 48.88
C PRO A 240 31.87 -27.10 47.86
N ARG A 241 32.65 -28.04 47.32
CA ARG A 241 33.59 -27.75 46.21
C ARG A 241 32.80 -27.52 44.91
N VAL A 242 32.74 -26.29 44.42
CA VAL A 242 32.10 -25.95 43.13
C VAL A 242 33.12 -26.11 41.99
N GLU A 243 32.81 -26.94 40.99
CA GLU A 243 33.61 -27.08 39.77
C GLU A 243 33.40 -25.87 38.83
N VAL A 244 34.49 -25.26 38.34
CA VAL A 244 34.45 -24.03 37.51
C VAL A 244 34.14 -24.38 36.04
N ILE A 245 33.13 -23.72 35.44
CA ILE A 245 32.75 -23.92 34.03
C ILE A 245 33.85 -23.37 33.08
N PRO A 246 34.31 -24.13 32.07
CA PRO A 246 35.34 -23.69 31.12
C PRO A 246 34.94 -22.47 30.26
N GLN A 247 35.91 -21.58 29.98
CA GLN A 247 35.69 -20.35 29.19
C GLN A 247 35.15 -20.57 27.78
N TRP A 248 35.48 -21.70 27.13
CA TRP A 248 35.04 -21.99 25.76
C TRP A 248 33.52 -22.08 25.63
N VAL A 249 32.81 -22.46 26.70
CA VAL A 249 31.35 -22.57 26.74
C VAL A 249 30.70 -21.19 26.55
N TYR A 250 31.27 -20.14 27.16
CA TYR A 250 30.78 -18.78 27.00
C TYR A 250 30.92 -18.28 25.56
N TYR A 251 32.06 -18.56 24.90
CA TYR A 251 32.26 -18.21 23.50
C TYR A 251 31.30 -18.97 22.57
N ALA A 252 31.04 -20.25 22.85
CA ALA A 252 30.08 -21.04 22.09
C ALA A 252 28.66 -20.45 22.19
N ILE A 253 28.21 -20.10 23.39
CA ILE A 253 26.90 -19.46 23.61
C ILE A 253 26.83 -18.10 22.90
N ALA A 254 27.86 -17.27 23.00
CA ALA A 254 27.91 -15.98 22.32
C ALA A 254 27.84 -16.12 20.79
N SER A 255 28.55 -17.10 20.23
CA SER A 255 28.52 -17.38 18.78
C SER A 255 27.13 -17.83 18.31
N LEU A 256 26.47 -18.71 19.06
CA LEU A 256 25.11 -19.16 18.76
C LEU A 256 24.12 -17.99 18.77
N PHE A 257 24.26 -17.10 19.76
CA PHE A 257 23.43 -15.90 19.87
C PHE A 257 23.65 -14.93 18.70
N ALA A 258 24.90 -14.73 18.26
CA ALA A 258 25.22 -13.90 17.10
C ALA A 258 24.62 -14.46 15.80
N VAL A 259 24.69 -15.78 15.59
CA VAL A 259 24.09 -16.45 14.44
C VAL A 259 22.57 -16.29 14.44
N LEU A 260 21.93 -16.45 15.61
CA LEU A 260 20.48 -16.27 15.75
C LEU A 260 20.06 -14.83 15.43
N LEU A 261 20.79 -13.83 15.94
CA LEU A 261 20.53 -12.42 15.63
C LEU A 261 20.69 -12.12 14.14
N ALA A 262 21.73 -12.67 13.50
CA ALA A 262 21.94 -12.52 12.06
C ALA A 262 20.79 -13.15 11.26
N ALA A 263 20.30 -14.34 11.66
CA ALA A 263 19.17 -14.99 11.03
C ALA A 263 17.87 -14.17 11.18
N ILE A 264 17.61 -13.61 12.36
CA ILE A 264 16.44 -12.74 12.60
C ILE A 264 16.53 -11.47 11.74
N ALA A 265 17.70 -10.82 11.68
CA ALA A 265 17.92 -9.64 10.87
C ALA A 265 17.73 -9.93 9.36
N LEU A 266 18.25 -11.05 8.88
CA LEU A 266 18.08 -11.50 7.51
C LEU A 266 16.61 -11.77 7.18
N ASN A 267 15.88 -12.47 8.07
CA ASN A 267 14.46 -12.74 7.88
C ASN A 267 13.63 -11.45 7.83
N ALA A 268 13.93 -10.48 8.71
CA ALA A 268 13.28 -9.17 8.70
C ALA A 268 13.58 -8.38 7.41
N TYR A 269 14.82 -8.45 6.90
CA TYR A 269 15.21 -7.85 5.64
C TYR A 269 14.46 -8.47 4.46
N LEU A 270 14.46 -9.79 4.33
CA LEU A 270 13.74 -10.51 3.27
C LEU A 270 12.24 -10.20 3.28
N SER A 271 11.62 -10.20 4.46
CA SER A 271 10.19 -9.85 4.61
C SER A 271 9.88 -8.44 4.08
N ARG A 272 10.77 -7.46 4.33
CA ARG A 272 10.61 -6.09 3.79
C ARG A 272 10.78 -6.04 2.28
N VAL A 273 11.74 -6.78 1.72
CA VAL A 273 11.95 -6.84 0.26
C VAL A 273 10.74 -7.44 -0.43
N VAL A 274 10.20 -8.55 0.09
CA VAL A 274 8.98 -9.17 -0.42
C VAL A 274 7.81 -8.19 -0.36
N ALA A 275 7.58 -7.55 0.79
CA ALA A 275 6.50 -6.56 0.93
C ALA A 275 6.61 -5.42 -0.10
N LYS A 276 7.83 -4.91 -0.34
CA LYS A 276 8.06 -3.85 -1.33
C LYS A 276 7.79 -4.31 -2.76
N ARG A 277 8.22 -5.53 -3.13
CA ARG A 277 7.96 -6.11 -4.46
C ARG A 277 6.48 -6.40 -4.67
N THR A 278 5.79 -6.92 -3.67
CA THR A 278 4.34 -7.17 -3.73
C THR A 278 3.57 -5.87 -3.93
N GLU A 279 3.95 -4.80 -3.23
CA GLU A 279 3.34 -3.48 -3.40
C GLU A 279 3.63 -2.87 -4.78
N GLU A 280 4.85 -3.01 -5.30
CA GLU A 280 5.23 -2.56 -6.64
C GLU A 280 4.41 -3.27 -7.73
N VAL A 281 4.27 -4.60 -7.64
CA VAL A 281 3.43 -5.39 -8.55
C VAL A 281 1.96 -4.96 -8.45
N ARG A 282 1.44 -4.79 -7.22
CA ARG A 282 0.06 -4.35 -7.00
C ARG A 282 -0.20 -2.95 -7.58
N LYS A 283 0.75 -2.02 -7.43
CA LYS A 283 0.65 -0.67 -8.03
C LYS A 283 0.69 -0.74 -9.55
N ASN A 284 1.57 -1.54 -10.13
CA ASN A 284 1.63 -1.71 -11.58
C ASN A 284 0.35 -2.35 -12.13
N GLU A 285 -0.19 -3.38 -11.47
CA GLU A 285 -1.45 -4.01 -11.88
C GLU A 285 -2.62 -3.01 -11.79
N ALA A 286 -2.72 -2.27 -10.67
CA ALA A 286 -3.74 -1.24 -10.50
C ALA A 286 -3.61 -0.13 -11.56
N PHE A 287 -2.39 0.30 -11.86
CA PHE A 287 -2.11 1.31 -12.88
C PHE A 287 -2.51 0.84 -14.29
N LEU A 288 -2.14 -0.39 -14.67
CA LEU A 288 -2.51 -0.97 -15.96
C LEU A 288 -4.03 -1.16 -16.09
N ARG A 289 -4.71 -1.65 -15.04
CA ARG A 289 -6.17 -1.74 -15.02
C ARG A 289 -6.82 -0.35 -15.11
N ALA A 290 -6.24 0.66 -14.46
CA ALA A 290 -6.73 2.03 -14.55
C ALA A 290 -6.60 2.58 -15.98
N ILE A 291 -5.44 2.43 -16.63
CA ILE A 291 -5.26 2.84 -18.03
C ILE A 291 -6.27 2.13 -18.93
N PHE A 292 -6.39 0.82 -18.80
CA PHE A 292 -7.31 0.01 -19.61
C PHE A 292 -8.75 0.52 -19.49
N ASN A 293 -9.19 0.88 -18.28
CA ASN A 293 -10.55 1.34 -17.99
C ASN A 293 -10.80 2.84 -18.25
N THR A 294 -9.78 3.69 -18.32
CA THR A 294 -9.95 5.13 -18.59
C THR A 294 -10.00 5.44 -20.09
N ILE A 295 -9.54 4.54 -20.95
CA ILE A 295 -9.65 4.69 -22.41
C ILE A 295 -11.14 4.72 -22.78
N GLN A 296 -11.54 5.77 -23.51
CA GLN A 296 -12.92 5.98 -23.92
C GLN A 296 -13.35 5.08 -25.09
N ASP A 297 -12.39 4.71 -25.94
CA ASP A 297 -12.58 3.69 -26.96
C ASP A 297 -12.68 2.31 -26.30
N GLY A 298 -13.44 1.42 -26.92
CA GLY A 298 -13.60 0.05 -26.45
C GLY A 298 -12.31 -0.74 -26.58
N ILE A 299 -11.99 -1.55 -25.58
CA ILE A 299 -10.95 -2.57 -25.69
C ILE A 299 -11.56 -3.90 -25.28
N SER A 300 -11.42 -4.90 -26.15
CA SER A 300 -11.80 -6.27 -25.88
C SER A 300 -10.61 -7.20 -26.12
N VAL A 301 -10.45 -8.22 -25.28
CA VAL A 301 -9.43 -9.24 -25.44
C VAL A 301 -10.13 -10.57 -25.65
N LEU A 302 -9.83 -11.22 -26.76
CA LEU A 302 -10.40 -12.50 -27.15
C LEU A 302 -9.33 -13.59 -27.09
N ASP A 303 -9.71 -14.80 -26.71
CA ASP A 303 -8.86 -15.97 -26.93
C ASP A 303 -8.97 -16.51 -28.37
N LYS A 304 -8.16 -17.52 -28.69
CA LYS A 304 -8.16 -18.19 -30.00
C LYS A 304 -9.52 -18.79 -30.42
N ASP A 305 -10.41 -19.05 -29.45
CA ASP A 305 -11.71 -19.64 -29.70
C ASP A 305 -12.81 -18.55 -29.76
N MET A 306 -12.42 -17.27 -29.81
CA MET A 306 -13.31 -16.10 -29.82
C MET A 306 -14.11 -15.91 -28.53
N ASN A 307 -13.67 -16.46 -27.39
CA ASN A 307 -14.26 -16.12 -26.09
C ASN A 307 -13.76 -14.74 -25.65
N VAL A 308 -14.66 -13.92 -25.13
CA VAL A 308 -14.32 -12.63 -24.52
C VAL A 308 -13.66 -12.87 -23.17
N ILE A 309 -12.36 -12.60 -23.07
CA ILE A 309 -11.56 -12.79 -21.85
C ILE A 309 -11.61 -11.56 -20.96
N MET A 310 -11.58 -10.37 -21.56
CA MET A 310 -11.51 -9.11 -20.82
C MET A 310 -12.05 -7.97 -21.67
N VAL A 311 -12.75 -7.03 -21.04
CA VAL A 311 -13.26 -5.81 -21.66
C VAL A 311 -13.04 -4.62 -20.74
N ASN A 312 -12.82 -3.43 -21.31
CA ASN A 312 -12.74 -2.20 -20.52
C ASN A 312 -14.13 -1.61 -20.24
N HIS A 313 -14.18 -0.55 -19.42
CA HIS A 313 -15.43 0.12 -19.07
C HIS A 313 -16.22 0.69 -20.25
N ALA A 314 -15.56 1.05 -21.36
CA ALA A 314 -16.26 1.49 -22.57
C ALA A 314 -17.08 0.35 -23.18
N MET A 315 -16.48 -0.83 -23.35
CA MET A 315 -17.17 -2.02 -23.83
C MET A 315 -18.26 -2.52 -22.85
N GLU A 316 -18.01 -2.46 -21.53
CA GLU A 316 -19.02 -2.80 -20.52
C GLU A 316 -20.23 -1.85 -20.56
N ARG A 317 -20.02 -0.57 -20.87
CA ARG A 317 -21.11 0.39 -21.04
C ARG A 317 -21.95 0.06 -22.27
N TRP A 318 -21.31 -0.22 -23.39
CA TRP A 318 -21.99 -0.48 -24.66
C TRP A 318 -22.74 -1.82 -24.68
N TYR A 319 -22.18 -2.86 -24.03
CA TYR A 319 -22.66 -4.24 -24.17
C TYR A 319 -22.97 -4.95 -22.84
N GLY A 320 -22.71 -4.32 -21.69
CA GLY A 320 -22.86 -4.95 -20.38
C GLY A 320 -21.79 -6.02 -20.09
N ASN A 321 -22.12 -6.97 -19.21
CA ASN A 321 -21.21 -8.05 -18.88
C ASN A 321 -21.22 -9.15 -19.96
N VAL A 322 -20.16 -9.14 -20.76
CA VAL A 322 -19.96 -10.04 -21.91
C VAL A 322 -18.81 -11.03 -21.70
N VAL A 323 -18.06 -10.91 -20.61
CA VAL A 323 -16.91 -11.79 -20.33
C VAL A 323 -17.36 -13.24 -20.22
N GLY A 324 -16.64 -14.14 -20.89
CA GLY A 324 -16.93 -15.58 -20.97
C GLY A 324 -17.87 -15.98 -22.11
N LYS A 325 -18.55 -15.03 -22.77
CA LYS A 325 -19.35 -15.32 -23.97
C LYS A 325 -18.48 -15.33 -25.23
N LYS A 326 -19.00 -15.89 -26.32
CA LYS A 326 -18.37 -15.75 -27.64
C LYS A 326 -18.56 -14.32 -28.17
N CYS A 327 -17.54 -13.77 -28.83
CA CYS A 327 -17.58 -12.41 -29.40
C CYS A 327 -18.82 -12.18 -30.30
N TYR A 328 -19.11 -13.11 -31.22
CA TYR A 328 -20.27 -13.01 -32.12
C TYR A 328 -21.62 -13.16 -31.42
N GLU A 329 -21.67 -13.86 -30.29
CA GLU A 329 -22.86 -13.94 -29.41
C GLU A 329 -23.04 -12.62 -28.64
N ALA A 330 -21.96 -12.11 -28.05
CA ALA A 330 -21.95 -10.93 -27.22
C ALA A 330 -22.27 -9.63 -27.99
N TYR A 331 -21.62 -9.41 -29.14
CA TYR A 331 -21.66 -8.12 -29.84
C TYR A 331 -22.60 -8.11 -31.05
N HIS A 332 -23.00 -9.27 -31.55
CA HIS A 332 -23.87 -9.37 -32.73
C HIS A 332 -25.09 -10.26 -32.54
N ASN A 333 -25.26 -10.90 -31.37
CA ASN A 333 -26.35 -11.84 -31.08
C ASN A 333 -26.48 -12.95 -32.13
N ARG A 334 -25.33 -13.49 -32.56
CA ARG A 334 -25.21 -14.58 -33.55
C ARG A 334 -24.77 -15.87 -32.86
N SER A 335 -25.02 -17.01 -33.51
CA SER A 335 -24.51 -18.32 -33.11
C SER A 335 -23.19 -18.69 -33.79
N GLU A 336 -22.79 -17.93 -34.80
CA GLU A 336 -21.64 -18.19 -35.66
C GLU A 336 -20.82 -16.90 -35.86
N PRO A 337 -19.51 -17.00 -36.15
CA PRO A 337 -18.70 -15.82 -36.44
C PRO A 337 -19.21 -15.01 -37.64
N CYS A 338 -18.87 -13.72 -37.67
CA CYS A 338 -19.24 -12.83 -38.77
C CYS A 338 -18.58 -13.26 -40.10
N GLU A 339 -19.31 -13.11 -41.20
CA GLU A 339 -18.82 -13.42 -42.56
C GLU A 339 -17.53 -12.64 -42.88
N GLU A 340 -17.54 -11.33 -42.64
CA GLU A 340 -16.37 -10.44 -42.74
C GLU A 340 -15.95 -10.02 -41.33
N CYS A 341 -15.01 -10.77 -40.73
CA CYS A 341 -14.54 -10.54 -39.37
C CYS A 341 -13.07 -10.12 -39.37
N PRO A 342 -12.74 -8.85 -39.07
CA PRO A 342 -11.36 -8.38 -38.98
C PRO A 342 -10.52 -9.20 -38.00
N THR A 343 -11.15 -9.67 -36.91
CA THR A 343 -10.47 -10.45 -35.88
C THR A 343 -10.10 -11.85 -36.34
N ILE A 344 -10.97 -12.55 -37.07
CA ILE A 344 -10.62 -13.85 -37.65
C ILE A 344 -9.53 -13.69 -38.71
N GLU A 345 -9.59 -12.65 -39.53
CA GLU A 345 -8.53 -12.36 -40.50
C GLU A 345 -7.20 -12.06 -39.82
N ALA A 346 -7.20 -11.31 -38.72
CA ALA A 346 -6.01 -11.05 -37.91
C ALA A 346 -5.44 -12.33 -37.29
N MET A 347 -6.29 -13.21 -36.76
CA MET A 347 -5.86 -14.52 -36.24
C MET A 347 -5.23 -15.40 -37.33
N LYS A 348 -5.80 -15.41 -38.54
CA LYS A 348 -5.29 -16.22 -39.66
C LYS A 348 -3.99 -15.67 -40.25
N SER A 349 -3.88 -14.35 -40.36
CA SER A 349 -2.74 -13.69 -40.98
C SER A 349 -1.57 -13.45 -40.02
N GLY A 350 -1.83 -13.39 -38.72
CA GLY A 350 -0.83 -12.98 -37.72
C GLY A 350 -0.50 -11.49 -37.73
N GLU A 351 -1.20 -10.70 -38.56
CA GLU A 351 -1.02 -9.26 -38.69
C GLU A 351 -2.24 -8.49 -38.19
N MET A 352 -2.05 -7.20 -37.88
CA MET A 352 -3.17 -6.34 -37.51
C MET A 352 -4.12 -6.15 -38.70
N LYS A 353 -5.42 -6.30 -38.44
CA LYS A 353 -6.49 -6.01 -39.40
C LYS A 353 -7.41 -4.92 -38.88
N ARG A 354 -7.93 -4.13 -39.81
CA ARG A 354 -8.89 -3.05 -39.55
C ARG A 354 -10.15 -3.30 -40.36
N GLY A 355 -11.31 -3.03 -39.76
CA GLY A 355 -12.59 -3.06 -40.47
C GLY A 355 -13.66 -2.24 -39.77
N VAL A 356 -14.68 -1.84 -40.53
CA VAL A 356 -15.87 -1.17 -39.99
C VAL A 356 -16.98 -2.20 -39.89
N VAL A 357 -17.56 -2.34 -38.71
CA VAL A 357 -18.64 -3.28 -38.44
C VAL A 357 -19.84 -2.57 -37.82
N PRO A 358 -21.07 -3.10 -38.03
CA PRO A 358 -22.24 -2.59 -37.34
C PRO A 358 -22.21 -3.00 -35.85
N GLY A 359 -22.62 -2.08 -34.98
CA GLY A 359 -22.90 -2.37 -33.57
C GLY A 359 -24.13 -3.26 -33.38
N LEU A 360 -24.41 -3.64 -32.13
CA LEU A 360 -25.58 -4.47 -31.82
C LEU A 360 -26.85 -3.64 -32.02
N LYS A 361 -27.89 -4.23 -32.62
CA LYS A 361 -29.15 -3.52 -32.81
C LYS A 361 -29.76 -3.16 -31.44
N GLY A 362 -29.84 -1.86 -31.14
CA GLY A 362 -30.33 -1.33 -29.87
C GLY A 362 -29.24 -1.00 -28.84
N SER A 363 -27.95 -1.18 -29.15
CA SER A 363 -26.87 -0.62 -28.33
C SER A 363 -26.71 0.89 -28.55
N GLU A 364 -26.00 1.55 -27.64
CA GLU A 364 -25.64 2.98 -27.74
C GLU A 364 -24.85 3.29 -29.02
N VAL A 365 -24.02 2.33 -29.45
CA VAL A 365 -23.15 2.44 -30.63
C VAL A 365 -23.73 1.67 -31.82
N GLU A 366 -23.77 2.30 -32.99
CA GLU A 366 -24.33 1.73 -34.22
C GLU A 366 -23.25 1.35 -35.23
N TRP A 367 -22.13 2.07 -35.26
CA TRP A 367 -21.02 1.85 -36.18
C TRP A 367 -19.70 1.86 -35.44
N LEU A 368 -18.93 0.78 -35.59
CA LEU A 368 -17.67 0.59 -34.91
C LEU A 368 -16.55 0.37 -35.91
N GLU A 369 -15.43 1.02 -35.64
CA GLU A 369 -14.17 0.77 -36.33
C GLU A 369 -13.30 -0.12 -35.43
N LEU A 370 -13.08 -1.36 -35.89
CA LEU A 370 -12.29 -2.37 -35.20
C LEU A 370 -10.85 -2.36 -35.70
N PHE A 371 -9.92 -2.47 -34.75
CA PHE A 371 -8.51 -2.74 -34.99
C PHE A 371 -8.13 -3.98 -34.18
N SER A 372 -7.86 -5.09 -34.85
CA SER A 372 -7.65 -6.39 -34.23
C SER A 372 -6.16 -6.74 -34.25
N TYR A 373 -5.53 -6.79 -33.08
CA TYR A 373 -4.10 -7.03 -32.88
C TYR A 373 -3.86 -8.45 -32.33
N PRO A 374 -3.33 -9.39 -33.13
CA PRO A 374 -3.05 -10.73 -32.64
C PRO A 374 -1.80 -10.73 -31.74
N LEU A 375 -1.91 -11.40 -30.59
CA LEU A 375 -0.80 -11.66 -29.68
C LEU A 375 -0.26 -13.06 -29.93
N ILE A 376 0.96 -13.10 -30.45
CA ILE A 376 1.65 -14.34 -30.85
C ILE A 376 2.61 -14.76 -29.74
N GLU A 377 2.49 -16.00 -29.29
CA GLU A 377 3.41 -16.63 -28.34
C GLU A 377 3.86 -17.97 -28.93
N ASN A 378 5.18 -18.22 -28.98
CA ASN A 378 5.77 -19.42 -29.59
C ASN A 378 5.35 -19.70 -31.06
N GLY A 379 5.03 -18.65 -31.82
CA GLY A 379 4.61 -18.76 -33.23
C GLY A 379 3.12 -19.06 -33.45
N GLU A 380 2.34 -19.18 -32.37
CA GLU A 380 0.88 -19.37 -32.43
C GLU A 380 0.14 -18.16 -31.87
N VAL A 381 -1.00 -17.81 -32.47
CA VAL A 381 -1.87 -16.75 -31.95
C VAL A 381 -2.57 -17.25 -30.69
N LYS A 382 -2.25 -16.65 -29.54
CA LYS A 382 -2.84 -17.01 -28.24
C LYS A 382 -4.11 -16.22 -27.95
N MET A 383 -4.08 -14.92 -28.27
CA MET A 383 -5.16 -13.97 -28.01
C MET A 383 -5.20 -12.92 -29.11
N VAL A 384 -6.31 -12.19 -29.20
CA VAL A 384 -6.42 -10.97 -30.01
C VAL A 384 -6.90 -9.83 -29.13
N VAL A 385 -6.24 -8.69 -29.21
CA VAL A 385 -6.70 -7.45 -28.58
C VAL A 385 -7.41 -6.63 -29.65
N GLU A 386 -8.69 -6.39 -29.45
CA GLU A 386 -9.49 -5.50 -30.27
C GLU A 386 -9.50 -4.11 -29.64
N PHE A 387 -9.11 -3.11 -30.41
CA PHE A 387 -9.38 -1.71 -30.13
C PHE A 387 -10.59 -1.28 -30.98
N VAL A 388 -11.62 -0.75 -30.33
CA VAL A 388 -12.95 -0.55 -30.89
C VAL A 388 -13.30 0.94 -30.77
N ARG A 389 -13.29 1.65 -31.89
CA ARG A 389 -13.65 3.06 -31.92
C ARG A 389 -15.09 3.24 -32.35
N ASP A 390 -15.86 4.01 -31.59
CA ASP A 390 -17.19 4.45 -32.01
C ASP A 390 -17.06 5.52 -33.10
N ILE A 391 -17.65 5.26 -34.26
CA ILE A 391 -17.73 6.20 -35.39
C ILE A 391 -19.17 6.57 -35.72
N THR A 392 -20.12 6.30 -34.82
CA THR A 392 -21.56 6.55 -34.99
C THR A 392 -21.83 8.03 -35.24
N GLU A 393 -21.29 8.94 -34.42
CA GLU A 393 -21.47 10.38 -34.58
C GLU A 393 -20.88 10.86 -35.92
N LYS A 394 -19.69 10.37 -36.28
CA LYS A 394 -19.05 10.67 -37.57
C LYS A 394 -19.95 10.25 -38.75
N LYS A 395 -20.51 9.04 -38.71
CA LYS A 395 -21.43 8.55 -39.74
C LYS A 395 -22.73 9.33 -39.79
N ARG A 396 -23.28 9.74 -38.66
CA ARG A 396 -24.47 10.60 -38.59
C ARG A 396 -24.20 11.98 -39.18
N MET A 397 -23.07 12.60 -38.86
CA MET A 397 -22.67 13.88 -39.46
C MET A 397 -22.42 13.79 -40.97
N GLU A 398 -21.75 12.73 -41.45
CA GLU A 398 -21.57 12.47 -42.89
C GLU A 398 -22.92 12.35 -43.60
N GLU A 399 -23.87 11.64 -43.00
CA GLU A 399 -25.21 11.43 -43.54
C GLU A 399 -26.08 12.68 -43.48
N GLU A 400 -26.03 13.45 -42.39
CA GLU A 400 -26.71 14.75 -42.26
C GLU A 400 -26.18 15.75 -43.27
N LEU A 401 -24.86 15.82 -43.45
CA LEU A 401 -24.23 16.65 -44.48
C LEU A 401 -24.69 16.23 -45.88
N ARG A 402 -24.72 14.92 -46.17
CA ARG A 402 -25.22 14.40 -47.45
C ARG A 402 -26.67 14.82 -47.68
N LYS A 403 -27.55 14.64 -46.70
CA LYS A 403 -28.97 15.05 -46.79
C LYS A 403 -29.12 16.56 -46.92
N ALA A 404 -28.29 17.35 -46.24
CA ALA A 404 -28.30 18.80 -46.34
C ALA A 404 -27.87 19.27 -47.73
N LEU A 405 -26.81 18.66 -48.30
CA LEU A 405 -26.36 18.92 -49.66
C LEU A 405 -27.43 18.54 -50.70
N GLU A 406 -28.05 17.36 -50.56
CA GLU A 406 -29.15 16.94 -51.43
C GLU A 406 -30.36 17.88 -51.34
N SER A 407 -30.70 18.30 -50.12
CA SER A 407 -31.82 19.23 -49.88
C SER A 407 -31.51 20.63 -50.46
N TYR A 408 -30.26 21.09 -50.32
CA TYR A 408 -29.81 22.35 -50.89
C TYR A 408 -29.84 22.32 -52.43
N GLU A 409 -29.33 21.27 -53.06
CA GLU A 409 -29.39 21.09 -54.51
C GLU A 409 -30.84 21.04 -55.03
N TYR A 410 -31.73 20.37 -54.30
CA TYR A 410 -33.15 20.34 -54.64
C TYR A 410 -33.77 21.75 -54.58
N LEU A 411 -33.61 22.48 -53.47
CA LEU A 411 -34.16 23.83 -53.30
C LEU A 411 -33.58 24.85 -54.27
N TRP A 412 -32.27 24.76 -54.55
CA TRP A 412 -31.57 25.60 -55.51
C TRP A 412 -32.21 25.50 -56.90
N ASN A 413 -32.61 24.29 -57.30
CA ASN A 413 -33.14 24.01 -58.64
C ASN A 413 -34.68 24.02 -58.73
N SER A 414 -35.42 23.99 -57.62
CA SER A 414 -36.90 23.95 -57.63
C SER A 414 -37.57 25.33 -57.62
N THR A 415 -36.81 26.43 -57.48
CA THR A 415 -37.39 27.78 -57.48
C THR A 415 -37.75 28.26 -58.89
N ASN A 416 -38.81 29.06 -59.00
CA ASN A 416 -39.24 29.69 -60.26
C ASN A 416 -38.40 30.94 -60.62
N ASP A 417 -37.66 31.47 -59.65
CA ASP A 417 -36.74 32.59 -59.85
C ASP A 417 -35.37 32.06 -60.32
N ILE A 418 -34.65 32.88 -61.08
CA ILE A 418 -33.27 32.63 -61.49
C ILE A 418 -32.35 32.88 -60.29
N LEU A 419 -31.54 31.88 -59.93
CA LEU A 419 -30.48 32.02 -58.92
C LEU A 419 -29.13 31.91 -59.59
N TYR A 420 -28.23 32.81 -59.26
CA TYR A 420 -26.87 32.79 -59.79
C TYR A 420 -25.86 33.32 -58.77
N VAL A 421 -24.62 32.87 -58.91
CA VAL A 421 -23.45 33.44 -58.23
C VAL A 421 -22.41 33.77 -59.29
N HIS A 422 -21.91 34.99 -59.30
CA HIS A 422 -20.79 35.38 -60.14
C HIS A 422 -19.61 35.90 -59.32
N ASP A 423 -18.40 35.72 -59.84
CA ASP A 423 -17.19 36.27 -59.23
C ASP A 423 -17.11 37.80 -59.41
N MET A 424 -16.06 38.41 -58.87
CA MET A 424 -15.84 39.86 -58.98
C MET A 424 -15.56 40.36 -60.41
N ARG A 425 -15.32 39.46 -61.38
CA ARG A 425 -15.18 39.79 -62.81
C ARG A 425 -16.50 39.69 -63.56
N GLY A 426 -17.57 39.20 -62.90
CA GLY A 426 -18.87 38.97 -63.51
C GLY A 426 -19.01 37.60 -64.16
N CYS A 427 -18.07 36.67 -63.96
CA CYS A 427 -18.16 35.31 -64.48
C CYS A 427 -19.13 34.49 -63.62
N PHE A 428 -20.16 33.90 -64.21
CA PHE A 428 -21.07 33.03 -63.47
C PHE A 428 -20.32 31.77 -63.02
N THR A 429 -20.24 31.58 -61.70
CA THR A 429 -19.60 30.43 -61.05
C THR A 429 -20.60 29.34 -60.68
N ARG A 430 -21.87 29.72 -60.52
CA ARG A 430 -22.97 28.80 -60.24
C ARG A 430 -24.28 29.41 -60.72
N VAL A 431 -25.15 28.61 -61.31
CA VAL A 431 -26.52 29.00 -61.69
C VAL A 431 -27.48 27.88 -61.32
N ASN A 432 -28.76 28.17 -61.18
CA ASN A 432 -29.78 27.12 -61.04
C ASN A 432 -30.34 26.67 -62.39
N ARG A 433 -31.05 25.53 -62.39
CA ARG A 433 -31.73 24.98 -63.56
C ARG A 433 -32.63 25.99 -64.26
N ARG A 434 -33.35 26.82 -63.51
CA ARG A 434 -34.25 27.84 -64.06
C ARG A 434 -33.51 28.87 -64.94
N ALA A 435 -32.31 29.28 -64.54
CA ALA A 435 -31.46 30.17 -65.33
C ALA A 435 -31.12 29.58 -66.70
N MET A 436 -30.75 28.29 -66.73
CA MET A 436 -30.41 27.58 -67.96
C MET A 436 -31.62 27.42 -68.88
N GLU A 437 -32.78 27.06 -68.32
CA GLU A 437 -34.03 26.90 -69.08
C GLU A 437 -34.50 28.21 -69.73
N LEU A 438 -34.39 29.35 -69.04
CA LEU A 438 -34.84 30.65 -69.56
C LEU A 438 -33.81 31.31 -70.47
N LEU A 439 -32.53 31.26 -70.12
CA LEU A 439 -31.48 31.96 -70.88
C LEU A 439 -30.90 31.10 -72.02
N GLY A 440 -31.10 29.78 -71.99
CA GLY A 440 -30.68 28.85 -73.04
C GLY A 440 -29.18 28.53 -73.06
N TYR A 441 -28.47 28.82 -71.97
CA TYR A 441 -27.05 28.46 -71.79
C TYR A 441 -26.93 27.11 -71.08
N GLU A 442 -25.87 26.36 -71.42
CA GLU A 442 -25.59 25.05 -70.81
C GLU A 442 -24.68 25.18 -69.58
N GLU A 443 -24.76 24.19 -68.68
CA GLU A 443 -23.89 24.14 -67.50
C GLU A 443 -22.41 24.00 -67.90
N GLY A 444 -21.55 24.86 -67.35
CA GLY A 444 -20.12 24.89 -67.68
C GLY A 444 -19.75 25.78 -68.88
N GLU A 445 -20.71 26.41 -69.56
CA GLU A 445 -20.41 27.50 -70.49
C GLU A 445 -19.84 28.70 -69.69
N ASN A 446 -18.68 29.20 -70.12
CA ASN A 446 -18.05 30.36 -69.49
C ASN A 446 -18.76 31.65 -69.93
N VAL A 447 -19.85 31.97 -69.25
CA VAL A 447 -20.71 33.12 -69.52
C VAL A 447 -20.52 34.17 -68.42
N THR A 448 -20.48 35.44 -68.81
CA THR A 448 -20.40 36.56 -67.89
C THR A 448 -21.69 37.39 -67.88
N VAL A 449 -21.88 38.17 -66.81
CA VAL A 449 -22.97 39.15 -66.72
C VAL A 449 -22.94 40.12 -67.93
N TRP A 450 -21.75 40.43 -68.46
CA TRP A 450 -21.58 41.33 -69.59
C TRP A 450 -22.04 40.75 -70.93
N ASP A 451 -22.07 39.42 -71.05
CA ASP A 451 -22.54 38.71 -72.25
C ASP A 451 -24.07 38.66 -72.33
N VAL A 452 -24.71 38.56 -71.17
CA VAL A 452 -26.17 38.42 -71.08
C VAL A 452 -26.88 39.77 -70.90
N VAL A 453 -26.21 40.80 -70.41
CA VAL A 453 -26.80 42.15 -70.27
C VAL A 453 -26.43 42.99 -71.51
N PRO A 454 -27.40 43.67 -72.16
CA PRO A 454 -27.10 44.59 -73.27
C PRO A 454 -26.13 45.71 -72.85
N GLU A 455 -25.23 46.11 -73.76
CA GLU A 455 -24.20 47.15 -73.50
C GLU A 455 -24.77 48.46 -72.96
N SER A 456 -25.98 48.84 -73.38
CA SER A 456 -26.69 50.04 -72.90
C SER A 456 -26.97 50.04 -71.40
N HIS A 457 -26.91 48.89 -70.73
CA HIS A 457 -27.18 48.73 -69.30
C HIS A 457 -25.95 48.27 -68.50
N HIS A 458 -24.78 48.16 -69.11
CA HIS A 458 -23.54 47.76 -68.40
C HIS A 458 -23.14 48.75 -67.31
N GLU A 459 -23.39 50.06 -67.51
CA GLU A 459 -23.09 51.09 -66.50
C GLU A 459 -23.93 50.91 -65.23
N LEU A 460 -25.23 50.62 -65.38
CA LEU A 460 -26.13 50.31 -64.27
C LEU A 460 -25.65 49.07 -63.49
N VAL A 461 -25.25 48.01 -64.20
CA VAL A 461 -24.71 46.79 -63.55
C VAL A 461 -23.44 47.09 -62.77
N ARG A 462 -22.50 47.89 -63.32
CA ARG A 462 -21.28 48.31 -62.60
C ARG A 462 -21.60 49.12 -61.35
N GLU A 463 -22.56 50.03 -61.43
CA GLU A 463 -23.03 50.80 -60.28
C GLU A 463 -23.58 49.88 -59.19
N LYS A 464 -24.44 48.91 -59.56
CA LYS A 464 -25.03 47.96 -58.61
C LYS A 464 -24.00 47.02 -57.99
N ILE A 465 -23.04 46.52 -58.74
CA ILE A 465 -21.93 45.72 -58.19
C ILE A 465 -21.11 46.57 -57.20
N ARG A 466 -20.82 47.83 -57.54
CA ARG A 466 -20.09 48.74 -56.65
C ARG A 466 -20.88 49.00 -55.36
N GLU A 467 -22.19 49.23 -55.46
CA GLU A 467 -23.10 49.40 -54.33
C GLU A 467 -23.02 48.18 -53.38
N VAL A 468 -23.09 46.95 -53.90
CA VAL A 468 -22.99 45.72 -53.11
C VAL A 468 -21.63 45.61 -52.40
N VAL A 469 -20.54 45.95 -53.10
CA VAL A 469 -19.17 45.87 -52.55
C VAL A 469 -18.94 46.89 -51.45
N GLU A 470 -19.35 48.14 -51.68
CA GLU A 470 -19.14 49.25 -50.74
C GLU A 470 -20.04 49.14 -49.51
N THR A 471 -21.32 48.81 -49.72
CA THR A 471 -22.30 48.75 -48.63
C THR A 471 -22.27 47.44 -47.86
N LYS A 472 -21.77 46.35 -48.49
CA LYS A 472 -21.87 44.96 -48.01
C LYS A 472 -23.31 44.57 -47.64
N LYS A 473 -24.28 45.15 -48.34
CA LYS A 473 -25.71 44.90 -48.18
C LYS A 473 -26.34 44.51 -49.52
N PRO A 474 -27.53 43.89 -49.51
CA PRO A 474 -28.28 43.65 -50.73
C PRO A 474 -28.70 44.97 -51.38
N THR A 475 -28.77 45.00 -52.71
CA THR A 475 -29.36 46.13 -53.43
C THR A 475 -30.86 46.18 -53.20
N GLU A 476 -31.46 47.37 -53.35
CA GLU A 476 -32.90 47.44 -53.63
C GLU A 476 -33.22 46.72 -54.96
N PRO A 477 -34.43 46.15 -55.13
CA PRO A 477 -34.83 45.51 -56.38
C PRO A 477 -34.72 46.48 -57.55
N PHE A 478 -34.08 46.04 -58.64
CA PHE A 478 -33.95 46.83 -59.86
C PHE A 478 -34.24 45.99 -61.10
N GLU A 479 -34.76 46.62 -62.13
CA GLU A 479 -35.08 45.93 -63.38
C GLU A 479 -33.90 45.99 -64.35
N LEU A 480 -33.62 44.86 -65.00
CA LEU A 480 -32.52 44.71 -65.94
C LEU A 480 -32.96 43.89 -67.15
N PRO A 481 -32.77 44.39 -68.39
CA PRO A 481 -32.97 43.57 -69.57
C PRO A 481 -31.82 42.58 -69.71
N VAL A 482 -32.15 41.31 -69.96
CA VAL A 482 -31.21 40.23 -70.17
C VAL A 482 -31.51 39.55 -71.50
N LYS A 483 -30.49 39.35 -72.31
CA LYS A 483 -30.53 38.71 -73.61
C LYS A 483 -30.23 37.22 -73.47
N ALA A 484 -31.22 36.39 -73.77
CA ALA A 484 -31.06 34.96 -73.87
C ALA A 484 -30.18 34.59 -75.09
N LYS A 485 -29.62 33.38 -75.10
CA LYS A 485 -28.79 32.85 -76.21
C LYS A 485 -29.55 32.85 -77.55
N SER A 486 -30.87 32.68 -77.52
CA SER A 486 -31.76 32.78 -78.68
C SER A 486 -31.86 34.18 -79.28
N GLY A 487 -31.44 35.21 -78.53
CA GLY A 487 -31.59 36.62 -78.87
C GLY A 487 -32.84 37.30 -78.29
N GLU A 488 -33.72 36.55 -77.62
CA GLU A 488 -34.89 37.11 -76.92
C GLU A 488 -34.45 37.99 -75.74
N ILE A 489 -35.17 39.10 -75.51
CA ILE A 489 -34.95 39.98 -74.36
C ILE A 489 -35.97 39.67 -73.27
N LEU A 490 -35.45 39.24 -72.14
CA LEU A 490 -36.19 39.03 -70.90
C LEU A 490 -35.98 40.22 -69.98
N TRP A 491 -37.04 40.68 -69.32
CA TRP A 491 -36.93 41.68 -68.27
C TRP A 491 -36.88 40.98 -66.92
N LEU A 492 -35.79 41.16 -66.20
CA LEU A 492 -35.59 40.55 -64.89
C LEU A 492 -35.62 41.63 -63.80
N GLU A 493 -36.37 41.39 -62.74
CA GLU A 493 -36.24 42.13 -61.47
C GLU A 493 -35.18 41.43 -60.62
N VAL A 494 -34.08 42.11 -60.35
CA VAL A 494 -32.88 41.54 -59.74
C VAL A 494 -32.65 42.13 -58.35
N ILE A 495 -32.33 41.25 -57.40
CA ILE A 495 -31.77 41.62 -56.10
C ILE A 495 -30.40 40.97 -56.00
N ALA A 496 -29.36 41.79 -55.84
CA ALA A 496 -27.98 41.33 -55.73
C ALA A 496 -27.53 41.35 -54.27
N HIS A 497 -27.01 40.22 -53.79
CA HIS A 497 -26.51 40.01 -52.43
C HIS A 497 -24.99 39.82 -52.42
N PRO A 498 -24.26 40.37 -51.44
CA PRO A 498 -22.83 40.13 -51.29
C PRO A 498 -22.57 38.72 -50.71
N VAL A 499 -21.60 38.01 -51.28
CA VAL A 499 -21.00 36.81 -50.67
C VAL A 499 -19.72 37.24 -49.97
N ILE A 500 -19.70 37.12 -48.64
CA ILE A 500 -18.63 37.67 -47.80
C ILE A 500 -17.79 36.53 -47.23
N GLU A 501 -16.48 36.56 -47.49
CA GLU A 501 -15.50 35.67 -46.86
C GLU A 501 -14.44 36.51 -46.15
N LYS A 502 -14.15 36.18 -44.89
CA LYS A 502 -13.16 36.89 -44.05
C LYS A 502 -13.34 38.43 -44.02
N GLY A 503 -14.57 38.90 -44.19
CA GLY A 503 -14.91 40.33 -44.16
C GLY A 503 -14.81 41.06 -45.50
N GLU A 504 -14.40 40.39 -46.58
CA GLU A 504 -14.34 40.95 -47.94
C GLU A 504 -15.42 40.31 -48.84
N VAL A 505 -15.93 41.09 -49.81
CA VAL A 505 -16.88 40.58 -50.80
C VAL A 505 -16.09 39.85 -51.88
N VAL A 506 -16.29 38.53 -51.98
CA VAL A 506 -15.56 37.66 -52.91
C VAL A 506 -16.38 37.26 -54.13
N ALA A 507 -17.71 37.37 -54.03
CA ALA A 507 -18.65 37.07 -55.11
C ALA A 507 -19.97 37.81 -54.87
N VAL A 508 -20.85 37.78 -55.87
CA VAL A 508 -22.21 38.33 -55.80
C VAL A 508 -23.22 37.21 -56.10
N HIS A 509 -24.18 37.03 -55.21
CA HIS A 509 -25.30 36.11 -55.37
C HIS A 509 -26.55 36.90 -55.77
N GLY A 510 -27.13 36.61 -56.92
CA GLY A 510 -28.32 37.29 -57.40
C GLY A 510 -29.55 36.39 -57.43
N VAL A 511 -30.68 36.97 -57.03
CA VAL A 511 -32.01 36.42 -57.27
C VAL A 511 -32.65 37.30 -58.36
N ALA A 512 -33.07 36.67 -59.45
CA ALA A 512 -33.65 37.38 -60.59
C ALA A 512 -35.02 36.77 -60.95
N ARG A 513 -36.07 37.58 -60.85
CA ARG A 513 -37.43 37.19 -61.20
C ARG A 513 -37.76 37.65 -62.60
N ASP A 514 -38.30 36.77 -63.43
CA ASP A 514 -38.82 37.14 -64.74
C ASP A 514 -40.09 37.99 -64.59
N VAL A 515 -40.03 39.23 -65.07
CA VAL A 515 -41.13 40.20 -65.10
C VAL A 515 -41.50 40.60 -66.52
N THR A 516 -41.07 39.82 -67.52
CA THR A 516 -41.29 40.09 -68.95
C THR A 516 -42.77 40.22 -69.29
N GLU A 517 -43.61 39.27 -68.87
CA GLU A 517 -45.05 39.33 -69.09
C GLU A 517 -45.68 40.54 -68.39
N ARG A 518 -45.28 40.79 -67.13
CA ARG A 518 -45.76 41.94 -66.36
C ARG A 518 -45.45 43.27 -67.05
N LYS A 519 -44.25 43.42 -67.63
CA LYS A 519 -43.89 44.61 -68.42
C LYS A 519 -44.71 44.77 -69.69
N LYS A 520 -44.87 43.70 -70.48
CA LYS A 520 -45.71 43.72 -71.69
C LYS A 520 -47.12 44.20 -71.36
N PHE A 521 -47.70 43.72 -70.25
CA PHE A 521 -49.00 44.20 -69.79
C PHE A 521 -49.03 45.67 -69.35
N ILE A 522 -48.00 46.15 -68.65
CA ILE A 522 -47.91 47.56 -68.22
C ILE A 522 -47.80 48.48 -69.44
N ASP A 523 -46.98 48.12 -70.42
CA ASP A 523 -46.80 48.89 -71.65
C ASP A 523 -48.09 48.93 -72.48
N GLU A 524 -48.78 47.79 -72.63
CA GLU A 524 -50.10 47.71 -73.28
C GLU A 524 -51.16 48.58 -72.57
N ILE A 525 -51.16 48.62 -71.24
CA ILE A 525 -52.04 49.52 -70.47
C ILE A 525 -51.66 50.97 -70.72
N GLY A 526 -50.37 51.31 -70.77
CA GLY A 526 -49.88 52.65 -71.07
C GLY A 526 -50.33 53.16 -72.43
N GLU A 527 -50.27 52.30 -73.46
CA GLU A 527 -50.77 52.63 -74.80
C GLU A 527 -52.30 52.83 -74.80
N ASN A 528 -53.05 51.96 -74.13
CA ASN A 528 -54.50 52.10 -74.01
C ASN A 528 -54.92 53.37 -73.27
N ILE A 529 -54.20 53.77 -72.21
CA ILE A 529 -54.44 55.04 -71.50
C ILE A 529 -54.21 56.24 -72.43
N ARG A 530 -53.13 56.22 -73.23
CA ARG A 530 -52.86 57.27 -74.23
C ARG A 530 -53.97 57.34 -75.28
N LEU A 531 -54.46 56.20 -75.75
CA LEU A 531 -55.57 56.11 -76.71
C LEU A 531 -56.87 56.70 -76.12
N VAL A 532 -57.21 56.34 -74.88
CA VAL A 532 -58.38 56.90 -74.17
C VAL A 532 -58.25 58.42 -74.02
N SER A 533 -57.08 58.94 -73.61
CA SER A 533 -56.86 60.38 -73.51
C SER A 533 -57.11 61.09 -74.85
N HIS A 534 -56.63 60.50 -75.95
CA HIS A 534 -56.78 61.05 -77.29
C HIS A 534 -58.24 61.03 -77.78
N LEU A 535 -59.04 60.02 -77.39
CA LEU A 535 -60.48 59.93 -77.68
C LEU A 535 -61.29 60.96 -76.87
N VAL A 536 -60.96 61.15 -75.58
CA VAL A 536 -61.60 62.15 -74.73
C VAL A 536 -61.43 63.56 -75.31
N ASP A 537 -60.23 63.90 -75.80
CA ASP A 537 -59.99 65.18 -76.45
C ASP A 537 -60.80 65.34 -77.75
N ARG A 538 -60.96 64.25 -78.52
CA ARG A 538 -61.79 64.25 -79.74
C ARG A 538 -63.28 64.36 -79.47
N ILE A 539 -63.77 63.92 -78.31
CA ILE A 539 -65.18 64.09 -77.88
C ILE A 539 -65.44 65.54 -77.42
N ARG A 540 -64.47 66.18 -76.75
CA ARG A 540 -64.60 67.57 -76.26
C ARG A 540 -64.82 68.58 -77.38
N ASN A 541 -64.15 68.42 -78.52
CA ASN A 541 -64.24 69.35 -79.65
C ASN A 541 -65.67 69.49 -80.24
N PRO A 542 -66.36 68.41 -80.66
CA PRO A 542 -67.73 68.49 -81.15
C PRO A 542 -68.71 68.93 -80.06
N LEU A 543 -68.50 68.59 -78.79
CA LEU A 543 -69.31 69.11 -77.67
C LEU A 543 -69.15 70.63 -77.48
N ALA A 544 -67.93 71.15 -77.56
CA ALA A 544 -67.66 72.58 -77.50
C ALA A 544 -68.27 73.32 -78.70
N ALA A 545 -68.16 72.73 -79.90
CA ALA A 545 -68.79 73.26 -81.10
C ALA A 545 -70.32 73.25 -81.02
N ALA A 546 -70.93 72.15 -80.55
CA ALA A 546 -72.37 72.05 -80.31
C ALA A 546 -72.85 73.11 -79.32
N ARG A 547 -72.12 73.31 -78.21
CA ARG A 547 -72.41 74.38 -77.25
C ARG A 547 -72.35 75.77 -77.88
N ALA A 548 -71.32 76.07 -78.66
CA ALA A 548 -71.20 77.34 -79.38
C ALA A 548 -72.36 77.57 -80.37
N PHE A 549 -72.81 76.52 -81.05
CA PHE A 549 -73.99 76.60 -81.93
C PHE A 549 -75.29 76.86 -81.16
N CYS A 550 -75.45 76.30 -79.95
CA CYS A 550 -76.58 76.61 -79.08
C CYS A 550 -76.57 78.07 -78.58
N GLU A 551 -75.39 78.60 -78.25
CA GLU A 551 -75.24 80.01 -77.82
C GLU A 551 -75.53 81.00 -78.97
N LEU A 552 -75.29 80.60 -80.23
CA LEU A 552 -75.56 81.40 -81.44
C LEU A 552 -76.95 81.19 -82.05
N ARG A 553 -77.86 80.50 -81.34
CA ARG A 553 -79.18 80.06 -81.85
C ARG A 553 -80.02 81.20 -82.45
N GLU A 554 -79.97 82.40 -81.88
CA GLU A 554 -80.74 83.55 -82.38
C GLU A 554 -80.26 84.05 -83.76
N LYS A 555 -79.00 83.79 -84.14
CA LYS A 555 -78.41 84.25 -85.42
C LYS A 555 -78.53 83.24 -86.56
N LEU A 556 -78.57 81.95 -86.25
CA LEU A 556 -78.41 80.86 -87.23
C LEU A 556 -79.72 80.13 -87.56
N GLY A 557 -80.81 80.37 -86.81
CA GLY A 557 -82.11 79.75 -87.09
C GLY A 557 -82.08 78.22 -87.03
N GLY A 558 -82.88 77.56 -87.87
CA GLY A 558 -83.05 76.10 -87.88
C GLY A 558 -81.78 75.29 -88.20
N GLU A 559 -80.84 75.84 -88.98
CA GLU A 559 -79.59 75.17 -89.35
C GLU A 559 -78.65 74.92 -88.15
N ALA A 560 -78.75 75.74 -87.09
CA ALA A 560 -77.98 75.50 -85.87
C ALA A 560 -78.39 74.20 -85.18
N PHE A 561 -79.68 73.83 -85.25
CA PHE A 561 -80.20 72.64 -84.62
C PHE A 561 -79.69 71.37 -85.31
N GLU A 562 -79.64 71.36 -86.64
CA GLU A 562 -79.07 70.24 -87.41
C GLU A 562 -77.57 70.06 -87.16
N LYS A 563 -76.80 71.16 -87.07
CA LYS A 563 -75.36 71.10 -86.74
C LYS A 563 -75.09 70.63 -85.32
N VAL A 564 -75.97 70.95 -84.36
CA VAL A 564 -75.89 70.41 -83.00
C VAL A 564 -76.15 68.91 -83.00
N ILE A 565 -77.22 68.46 -83.67
CA ILE A 565 -77.53 67.02 -83.79
C ILE A 565 -76.37 66.26 -84.44
N SER A 566 -75.82 66.76 -85.55
CA SER A 566 -74.67 66.11 -86.21
C SER A 566 -73.42 66.00 -85.31
N ASN A 567 -73.17 66.99 -84.44
CA ASN A 567 -72.08 66.90 -83.47
C ASN A 567 -72.41 65.92 -82.32
N ILE A 568 -73.68 65.83 -81.90
CA ILE A 568 -74.13 64.81 -80.94
C ILE A 568 -73.97 63.40 -81.53
N ASP A 569 -74.30 63.20 -82.80
CA ASP A 569 -74.11 61.92 -83.49
C ASP A 569 -72.62 61.54 -83.56
N ARG A 570 -71.75 62.49 -83.90
CA ARG A 570 -70.28 62.31 -83.86
C ARG A 570 -69.76 61.97 -82.46
N VAL A 571 -70.34 62.56 -81.42
CA VAL A 571 -69.99 62.21 -80.02
C VAL A 571 -70.45 60.80 -79.69
N THR A 572 -71.64 60.41 -80.16
CA THR A 572 -72.18 59.05 -79.97
C THR A 572 -71.29 58.00 -80.63
N GLU A 573 -70.84 58.22 -81.87
CA GLU A 573 -69.88 57.32 -82.55
C GLU A 573 -68.55 57.20 -81.77
N LEU A 574 -68.02 58.31 -81.27
CA LEU A 574 -66.78 58.30 -80.47
C LEU A 574 -66.94 57.60 -79.11
N ILE A 575 -68.15 57.60 -78.53
CA ILE A 575 -68.46 56.85 -77.31
C ILE A 575 -68.49 55.34 -77.59
N GLU A 576 -69.01 54.90 -78.74
CA GLU A 576 -68.98 53.48 -79.12
C GLU A 576 -67.54 52.95 -79.29
N ASP A 577 -66.63 53.77 -79.85
CA ASP A 577 -65.20 53.44 -79.91
C ASP A 577 -64.57 53.35 -78.51
N LEU A 578 -64.98 54.22 -77.58
CA LEU A 578 -64.52 54.20 -76.19
C LEU A 578 -64.96 52.90 -75.47
N ASP A 579 -66.19 52.45 -75.70
CA ASP A 579 -66.72 51.20 -75.13
C ASP A 579 -65.94 49.98 -75.61
N ARG A 580 -65.48 49.96 -76.86
CA ARG A 580 -64.60 48.90 -77.38
C ARG A 580 -63.24 48.87 -76.69
N VAL A 581 -62.64 50.04 -76.46
CA VAL A 581 -61.37 50.15 -75.71
C VAL A 581 -61.57 49.71 -74.26
N TRP A 582 -62.69 50.08 -73.63
CA TRP A 582 -63.04 49.64 -72.28
C TRP A 582 -63.16 48.12 -72.16
N ALA A 583 -63.83 47.45 -73.12
CA ALA A 583 -63.94 46.00 -73.13
C ALA A 583 -62.58 45.28 -73.21
N ASN A 584 -61.63 45.82 -73.97
CA ASN A 584 -60.26 45.31 -74.04
C ASN A 584 -59.51 45.51 -72.71
N LEU A 585 -59.63 46.68 -72.07
CA LEU A 585 -59.05 46.93 -70.75
C LEU A 585 -59.61 46.00 -69.68
N GLU A 586 -60.90 45.69 -69.74
CA GLU A 586 -61.53 44.78 -68.79
C GLU A 586 -61.09 43.32 -68.98
N ARG A 587 -60.81 42.91 -70.23
CA ARG A 587 -60.17 41.63 -70.54
C ARG A 587 -58.75 41.55 -69.94
N LEU A 588 -57.94 42.59 -70.12
CA LEU A 588 -56.58 42.68 -69.56
C LEU A 588 -56.59 42.64 -68.02
N ARG A 589 -57.49 43.39 -67.38
CA ARG A 589 -57.66 43.39 -65.92
C ARG A 589 -58.00 42.01 -65.36
N ARG A 590 -58.78 41.20 -66.07
CA ARG A 590 -59.09 39.81 -65.66
C ARG A 590 -57.89 38.88 -65.82
N GLY A 591 -57.00 39.13 -66.80
CA GLY A 591 -55.73 38.41 -66.96
C GLY A 591 -54.78 38.61 -65.77
N LEU A 592 -54.66 39.85 -65.29
CA LEU A 592 -53.82 40.24 -64.13
C LEU A 592 -54.24 39.62 -62.77
N LYS A 593 -55.44 39.02 -62.68
CA LYS A 593 -55.95 38.39 -61.45
C LYS A 593 -55.72 36.87 -61.37
N ARG A 594 -55.12 36.26 -62.40
CA ARG A 594 -54.69 34.87 -62.28
C ARG A 594 -53.34 34.83 -61.55
N PRO A 595 -53.23 34.02 -60.48
CA PRO A 595 -52.06 34.00 -59.61
C PRO A 595 -50.80 33.54 -60.34
#